data_AF-A0A6J6AT23-F1
#
_entry.id   AF-A0A6J6AT23-F1
#
_cell.length_a   1.000
_cell.length_b   1.000
_cell.length_c   1.000
_cell.angle_alpha   90.00
_cell.angle_beta   90.00
_cell.angle_gamma   90.00
#
_symmetry.space_group_name_H-M   'P 1'
#
loop_
_entity.id
_entity.type
_entity.pdbx_description
1 polymer ?
#
loop_
_entity_poly.entity_id
_entity_poly.type
_entity_poly.pdbx_seq_one_letter_code
_entity_poly.pdbx_strand_id
1 'polypeptide(L)'
;MKKIAIIVSLLLLGTPLSGSHAAQAVKSGATCKTVGSKTTVAPTTWSNKSVVYTCALVKGKKIYGPGVAVYKISSLLSVSQQWEGNKVTLTLIDSKGNNCDLQVNQVAGSECFHFYMGWRTNFNDAERTVEYLEGKTVISGMKIGDSGVFELKYQDESDPKFKTPLIVKEFSFSYGY
;
A
#
# COMPACT_ATOMS: atom_id res chain seq x y z
N MET A 1 18.31 67.46 5.03
CA MET A 1 18.84 66.17 4.52
C MET A 1 19.26 65.33 5.72
N LYS A 2 18.42 64.39 6.15
CA LYS A 2 18.69 63.53 7.33
C LYS A 2 19.35 62.23 6.85
N LYS A 3 20.56 61.95 7.32
CA LYS A 3 21.23 60.64 7.18
C LYS A 3 20.57 59.67 8.16
N ILE A 4 20.00 58.58 7.66
CA ILE A 4 19.51 57.48 8.50
C ILE A 4 20.57 56.38 8.45
N ALA A 5 21.09 56.04 9.63
CA ALA A 5 22.07 55.00 9.84
C ALA A 5 21.42 53.61 9.72
N ILE A 6 22.14 52.72 9.04
CA ILE A 6 21.82 51.31 8.88
C ILE A 6 22.13 50.59 10.19
N ILE A 7 21.14 49.92 10.79
CA ILE A 7 21.35 48.93 11.84
C ILE A 7 21.17 47.56 11.21
N VAL A 8 22.29 46.86 11.02
CA VAL A 8 22.33 45.43 10.70
C VAL A 8 22.22 44.68 12.02
N SER A 9 21.07 44.04 12.26
CA SER A 9 20.94 43.03 13.30
C SER A 9 20.86 41.66 12.64
N LEU A 10 22.00 40.96 12.62
CA LEU A 10 22.06 39.51 12.41
C LEU A 10 21.44 38.84 13.64
N LEU A 11 20.25 38.27 13.48
CA LEU A 11 19.77 37.18 14.34
C LEU A 11 19.89 35.88 13.54
N LEU A 12 20.96 35.13 13.83
CA LEU A 12 21.12 33.73 13.49
C LEU A 12 20.24 32.90 14.42
N LEU A 13 19.11 32.42 13.90
CA LEU A 13 18.39 31.27 14.45
C LEU A 13 18.42 30.16 13.39
N GLY A 14 19.41 29.27 13.48
CA GLY A 14 19.26 27.89 12.99
C GLY A 14 18.44 27.14 14.05
N THR A 15 17.41 26.37 13.73
CA THR A 15 17.29 25.13 12.93
C THR A 15 15.77 24.78 12.88
N PRO A 16 15.24 23.75 12.17
CA PRO A 16 15.90 22.68 11.42
C PRO A 16 15.44 22.49 9.95
N LEU A 17 16.26 21.76 9.21
CA LEU A 17 15.86 20.98 8.03
C LEU A 17 14.65 20.10 8.37
N SER A 18 13.49 20.34 7.74
CA SER A 18 12.43 19.33 7.49
C SER A 18 11.21 19.99 6.83
N GLY A 19 11.42 20.47 5.60
CA GLY A 19 10.32 20.92 4.74
C GLY A 19 9.94 19.83 3.76
N SER A 20 9.11 18.89 4.22
CA SER A 20 8.43 17.85 3.44
C SER A 20 8.04 18.36 2.05
N HIS A 21 8.83 17.99 1.03
CA HIS A 21 8.40 18.18 -0.35
C HIS A 21 7.31 17.16 -0.63
N ALA A 22 6.06 17.54 -0.37
CA ALA A 22 4.92 16.88 -0.98
C ALA A 22 5.16 16.93 -2.50
N ALA A 23 5.50 15.79 -3.09
CA ALA A 23 5.70 15.69 -4.53
C ALA A 23 4.38 16.06 -5.21
N GLN A 24 4.32 17.27 -5.77
CA GLN A 24 3.15 17.78 -6.47
C GLN A 24 2.73 16.78 -7.54
N ALA A 25 1.42 16.52 -7.62
CA ALA A 25 0.88 15.64 -8.65
C ALA A 25 1.29 16.12 -10.04
N VAL A 26 1.95 15.25 -10.81
CA VAL A 26 2.21 15.50 -12.23
C VAL A 26 0.85 15.65 -12.89
N LYS A 27 0.49 16.90 -13.26
CA LYS A 27 -0.77 17.19 -13.94
C LYS A 27 -0.86 16.27 -15.16
N SER A 28 -1.99 15.59 -15.32
CA SER A 28 -2.28 14.80 -16.53
C SER A 28 -2.01 15.67 -17.76
N GLY A 29 -1.16 15.21 -18.68
CA GLY A 29 -0.71 15.99 -19.84
C GLY A 29 0.59 16.78 -19.65
N ALA A 30 1.29 16.66 -18.51
CA ALA A 30 2.64 17.21 -18.36
C ALA A 30 3.60 16.61 -19.40
N THR A 31 4.45 17.47 -19.96
CA THR A 31 5.45 17.05 -20.96
C THR A 31 6.52 16.15 -20.32
N CYS A 32 6.95 15.15 -21.07
CA CYS A 32 8.01 14.23 -20.66
C CYS A 32 9.10 14.16 -21.74
N LYS A 33 10.34 13.89 -21.34
CA LYS A 33 11.50 13.91 -22.24
C LYS A 33 11.62 12.61 -23.06
N THR A 34 11.35 11.47 -22.44
CA THR A 34 11.66 10.13 -22.97
C THR A 34 10.45 9.21 -22.88
N VAL A 35 9.97 8.71 -24.02
CA VAL A 35 8.88 7.71 -24.07
C VAL A 35 9.31 6.47 -23.27
N GLY A 36 8.41 5.95 -22.43
CA GLY A 36 8.68 4.83 -21.53
C GLY A 36 9.21 5.21 -20.14
N SER A 37 9.62 6.46 -19.89
CA SER A 37 10.02 6.89 -18.55
C SER A 37 8.83 6.86 -17.59
N LYS A 38 9.06 6.39 -16.36
CA LYS A 38 8.04 6.30 -15.31
C LYS A 38 8.25 7.39 -14.26
N THR A 39 7.15 7.96 -13.75
CA THR A 39 7.18 8.85 -12.59
C THR A 39 6.12 8.40 -11.59
N THR A 40 6.50 8.32 -10.32
CA THR A 40 5.59 7.97 -9.22
C THR A 40 5.14 9.25 -8.55
N VAL A 41 3.83 9.41 -8.42
CA VAL A 41 3.22 10.52 -7.72
C VAL A 41 2.52 9.98 -6.49
N ALA A 42 2.87 10.48 -5.32
CA ALA A 42 2.02 10.36 -4.14
C ALA A 42 0.84 11.34 -4.31
N PRO A 43 -0.41 10.87 -4.40
CA PRO A 43 -1.57 11.74 -4.40
C PRO A 43 -1.62 12.49 -3.07
N THR A 44 -1.94 13.78 -3.16
CA THR A 44 -1.94 14.71 -2.01
C THR A 44 -2.98 14.38 -0.94
N THR A 45 -3.95 13.51 -1.26
CA THR A 45 -5.05 13.11 -0.37
C THR A 45 -4.83 11.75 0.32
N TRP A 46 -3.83 10.97 -0.08
CA TRP A 46 -3.62 9.63 0.45
C TRP A 46 -2.13 9.36 0.68
N SER A 47 -1.72 9.27 1.95
CA SER A 47 -0.31 9.03 2.34
C SER A 47 0.22 7.66 1.91
N ASN A 48 -0.67 6.71 1.62
CA ASN A 48 -0.36 5.31 1.35
C ASN A 48 -0.64 4.86 -0.09
N LYS A 49 -1.13 5.74 -0.96
CA LYS A 49 -1.37 5.43 -2.38
C LYS A 49 -0.27 6.09 -3.22
N SER A 50 0.10 5.50 -4.34
CA SER A 50 0.89 6.19 -5.36
C SER A 50 0.43 5.78 -6.74
N VAL A 51 0.51 6.73 -7.68
CA VAL A 51 0.17 6.49 -9.08
C VAL A 51 1.46 6.56 -9.88
N VAL A 52 1.75 5.48 -10.61
CA VAL A 52 2.86 5.48 -11.58
C VAL A 52 2.30 5.93 -12.92
N TYR A 53 2.83 7.03 -13.46
CA TYR A 53 2.54 7.48 -14.82
C TYR A 53 3.68 7.06 -15.76
N THR A 54 3.33 6.61 -16.96
CA THR A 54 4.30 6.28 -18.02
C THR A 54 4.25 7.34 -19.13
N CYS A 55 5.41 7.84 -19.54
CA CYS A 55 5.53 8.76 -20.67
C CYS A 55 5.18 8.06 -21.97
N ALA A 56 4.27 8.63 -22.76
CA ALA A 56 3.81 8.10 -24.03
C ALA A 56 3.77 9.20 -25.11
N LEU A 57 3.75 8.78 -26.38
CA LEU A 57 3.53 9.68 -27.51
C LEU A 57 2.02 9.75 -27.79
N VAL A 58 1.41 10.91 -27.55
CA VAL A 58 -0.03 11.13 -27.77
C VAL A 58 -0.20 12.32 -28.70
N LYS A 59 -0.83 12.11 -29.86
CA LYS A 59 -1.04 13.15 -30.90
C LYS A 59 0.25 13.93 -31.22
N GLY A 60 1.37 13.22 -31.36
CA GLY A 60 2.68 13.81 -31.70
C GLY A 60 3.42 14.51 -30.54
N LYS A 61 2.85 14.54 -29.32
CA LYS A 61 3.49 15.12 -28.14
C LYS A 61 3.91 14.05 -27.15
N LYS A 62 5.11 14.18 -26.58
CA LYS A 62 5.59 13.34 -25.48
C LYS A 62 4.99 13.85 -24.18
N ILE A 63 3.99 13.15 -23.66
CA ILE A 63 3.30 13.52 -22.42
C ILE A 63 3.20 12.32 -21.48
N TYR A 64 3.17 12.58 -20.19
CA TYR A 64 2.68 11.59 -19.23
C TYR A 64 1.19 11.38 -19.51
N GLY A 65 0.86 10.24 -20.12
CA GLY A 65 -0.49 9.91 -20.53
C GLY A 65 -1.30 9.27 -19.40
N PRO A 66 -2.65 9.30 -19.47
CA PRO A 66 -3.52 8.55 -18.57
C PRO A 66 -3.50 7.02 -18.80
N GLY A 67 -2.51 6.49 -19.53
CA GLY A 67 -2.58 5.19 -20.19
C GLY A 67 -2.25 3.96 -19.36
N VAL A 68 -1.58 4.08 -18.21
CA VAL A 68 -1.38 2.96 -17.27
C VAL A 68 -1.15 3.56 -15.89
N ALA A 69 -2.20 4.04 -15.22
CA ALA A 69 -2.09 4.36 -13.81
C ALA A 69 -1.94 3.04 -13.04
N VAL A 70 -0.70 2.64 -12.74
CA VAL A 70 -0.48 1.54 -11.80
C VAL A 70 -0.62 2.13 -10.41
N TYR A 71 -1.70 1.78 -9.74
CA TYR A 71 -1.90 2.12 -8.34
C TYR A 71 -1.03 1.20 -7.49
N LYS A 72 -0.13 1.80 -6.72
CA LYS A 72 0.60 1.10 -5.68
C LYS A 72 0.03 1.53 -4.35
N ILE A 73 -0.43 0.56 -3.57
CA ILE A 73 -0.76 0.74 -2.18
C ILE A 73 0.49 0.35 -1.39
N SER A 74 1.01 1.28 -0.59
CA SER A 74 2.05 0.98 0.39
C SER A 74 1.38 0.74 1.73
N SER A 75 1.82 -0.26 2.48
CA SER A 75 1.24 -0.56 3.79
C SER A 75 2.32 -1.02 4.76
N LEU A 76 2.22 -0.55 6.00
CA LEU A 76 3.02 -1.05 7.12
C LEU A 76 2.40 -2.30 7.76
N LEU A 77 1.16 -2.66 7.36
CA LEU A 77 0.50 -3.87 7.82
C LEU A 77 1.35 -5.11 7.52
N SER A 78 1.23 -6.10 8.39
CA SER A 78 1.87 -7.41 8.24
C SER A 78 0.87 -8.53 8.50
N VAL A 79 1.18 -9.74 8.03
CA VAL A 79 0.39 -10.94 8.32
C VAL A 79 1.21 -11.81 9.27
N SER A 80 0.69 -12.00 10.48
CA SER A 80 1.21 -12.99 11.42
C SER A 80 0.70 -14.38 11.03
N GLN A 81 1.59 -15.38 11.09
CA GLN A 81 1.28 -16.78 10.82
C GLN A 81 1.61 -17.60 12.06
N GLN A 82 0.59 -18.21 12.66
CA GLN A 82 0.77 -19.07 13.83
C GLN A 82 0.36 -20.51 13.48
N TRP A 83 1.34 -21.41 13.51
CA TRP A 83 1.15 -22.82 13.17
C TRP A 83 0.91 -23.67 14.42
N GLU A 84 -0.07 -24.55 14.36
CA GLU A 84 -0.39 -25.51 15.41
C GLU A 84 -0.82 -26.83 14.77
N GLY A 85 0.05 -27.84 14.81
CA GLY A 85 -0.22 -29.11 14.13
C GLY A 85 -0.41 -28.92 12.62
N ASN A 86 -1.58 -29.31 12.11
CA ASN A 86 -1.98 -29.15 10.70
C ASN A 86 -2.89 -27.93 10.47
N LYS A 87 -2.75 -26.90 11.30
CA LYS A 87 -3.53 -25.67 11.26
C LYS A 87 -2.61 -24.45 11.22
N VAL A 88 -3.01 -23.43 10.48
CA VAL A 88 -2.41 -22.10 10.49
C VAL A 88 -3.47 -21.05 10.81
N THR A 89 -3.16 -20.19 11.76
CA THR A 89 -3.94 -18.98 12.06
C THR A 89 -3.21 -17.78 11.48
N LEU A 90 -3.89 -17.08 10.58
CA LEU A 90 -3.46 -15.83 9.98
C LEU A 90 -4.11 -14.67 10.72
N THR A 91 -3.32 -13.66 11.08
CA THR A 91 -3.84 -12.42 11.68
C THR A 91 -3.22 -11.22 10.99
N LEU A 92 -4.05 -10.25 10.61
CA LEU A 92 -3.59 -8.99 10.06
C LEU A 92 -3.20 -8.04 11.21
N ILE A 93 -1.99 -7.50 11.16
CA ILE A 93 -1.38 -6.71 12.24
C ILE A 93 -1.04 -5.31 11.74
N ASP A 94 -1.41 -4.28 12.51
CA ASP A 94 -1.07 -2.88 12.24
C ASP A 94 0.39 -2.53 12.55
N SER A 95 0.83 -1.31 12.20
CA SER A 95 2.20 -0.86 12.46
C SER A 95 2.57 -0.77 13.94
N LYS A 96 1.57 -0.79 14.84
CA LYS A 96 1.71 -0.73 16.29
C LYS A 96 1.65 -2.11 16.95
N GLY A 97 1.45 -3.18 16.17
CA GLY A 97 1.34 -4.53 16.67
C GLY A 97 -0.08 -4.95 17.09
N ASN A 98 -1.11 -4.15 16.82
CA ASN A 98 -2.49 -4.49 17.13
C ASN A 98 -3.10 -5.36 16.02
N ASN A 99 -3.99 -6.26 16.42
CA ASN A 99 -4.79 -7.02 15.46
C ASN A 99 -5.77 -6.09 14.76
N CYS A 100 -5.86 -6.22 13.44
CA CYS A 100 -6.88 -5.58 12.62
C CYS A 100 -8.23 -6.29 12.77
N ASP A 101 -8.78 -6.27 13.99
CA ASP A 101 -10.12 -6.75 14.28
C ASP A 101 -11.17 -5.89 13.53
N LEU A 102 -12.16 -6.55 12.92
CA LEU A 102 -13.18 -5.91 12.08
C LEU A 102 -14.09 -4.96 12.88
N GLN A 103 -14.28 -5.19 14.18
CA GLN A 103 -15.21 -4.36 14.98
C GLN A 103 -14.59 -3.04 15.50
N VAL A 104 -13.27 -2.95 15.60
CA VAL A 104 -12.59 -1.78 16.21
C VAL A 104 -11.70 -1.05 15.20
N ASN A 105 -11.06 -1.79 14.29
CA ASN A 105 -9.96 -1.28 13.48
C ASN A 105 -10.28 -1.20 11.98
N GLN A 106 -11.50 -1.52 11.53
CA GLN A 106 -11.98 -1.23 10.16
C GLN A 106 -12.76 0.09 10.07
N VAL A 107 -12.42 1.07 10.91
CA VAL A 107 -12.99 2.42 10.85
C VAL A 107 -12.19 3.26 9.87
N ALA A 108 -12.88 4.14 9.13
CA ALA A 108 -12.23 5.10 8.24
C ALA A 108 -11.14 5.88 9.00
N GLY A 109 -9.91 5.86 8.48
CA GLY A 109 -8.73 6.47 9.12
C GLY A 109 -7.83 5.50 9.89
N SER A 110 -8.27 4.26 10.13
CA SER A 110 -7.40 3.17 10.60
C SER A 110 -6.45 2.70 9.49
N GLU A 111 -5.29 2.16 9.88
CA GLU A 111 -4.35 1.51 8.96
C GLU A 111 -4.94 0.25 8.31
N CYS A 112 -5.86 -0.44 8.99
CA CYS A 112 -6.45 -1.69 8.52
C CYS A 112 -7.61 -1.48 7.54
N PHE A 113 -8.09 -0.24 7.40
CA PHE A 113 -9.28 0.08 6.62
C PHE A 113 -9.09 -0.32 5.14
N HIS A 114 -10.03 -1.09 4.59
CA HIS A 114 -10.00 -1.65 3.23
C HIS A 114 -8.94 -2.72 2.96
N PHE A 115 -8.22 -3.18 3.99
CA PHE A 115 -7.28 -4.29 3.89
C PHE A 115 -7.88 -5.59 4.41
N TYR A 116 -7.52 -6.69 3.75
CA TYR A 116 -7.89 -8.05 4.16
C TYR A 116 -6.88 -9.07 3.64
N MET A 117 -7.01 -10.31 4.11
CA MET A 117 -6.14 -11.43 3.77
C MET A 117 -6.75 -12.30 2.67
N GLY A 118 -5.93 -12.76 1.74
CA GLY A 118 -6.27 -13.79 0.76
C GLY A 118 -5.12 -14.79 0.59
N TRP A 119 -5.28 -15.76 -0.30
CA TRP A 119 -4.23 -16.73 -0.60
C TRP A 119 -4.32 -17.29 -2.03
N ARG A 120 -3.18 -17.81 -2.50
CA ARG A 120 -3.07 -18.68 -3.68
C ARG A 120 -2.23 -19.89 -3.30
N THR A 121 -2.79 -21.07 -3.46
CA THR A 121 -2.20 -22.30 -2.92
C THR A 121 -2.25 -23.43 -3.94
N ASN A 122 -1.47 -24.49 -3.70
CA ASN A 122 -1.52 -25.71 -4.50
C ASN A 122 -2.61 -26.69 -4.03
N PHE A 123 -3.35 -26.36 -2.98
CA PHE A 123 -4.46 -27.16 -2.46
C PHE A 123 -5.81 -26.55 -2.83
N ASN A 124 -6.85 -27.38 -2.83
CA ASN A 124 -8.23 -26.94 -2.99
C ASN A 124 -8.80 -26.53 -1.62
N ASP A 125 -9.35 -25.32 -1.50
CA ASP A 125 -9.99 -24.81 -0.29
C ASP A 125 -11.12 -25.73 0.20
N ALA A 126 -11.83 -26.41 -0.72
CA ALA A 126 -12.90 -27.36 -0.38
C ALA A 126 -12.39 -28.62 0.34
N GLU A 127 -11.08 -28.89 0.28
CA GLU A 127 -10.44 -29.97 1.02
C GLU A 127 -9.82 -29.48 2.35
N ARG A 128 -10.08 -28.24 2.74
CA ARG A 128 -9.59 -27.64 3.99
C ARG A 128 -10.78 -27.13 4.81
N THR A 129 -10.57 -26.98 6.11
CA THR A 129 -11.52 -26.26 6.95
C THR A 129 -11.02 -24.83 7.08
N VAL A 130 -11.72 -23.88 6.46
CA VAL A 130 -11.38 -22.46 6.49
C VAL A 130 -12.42 -21.73 7.34
N GLU A 131 -11.96 -21.15 8.45
CA GLU A 131 -12.78 -20.33 9.33
C GLU A 131 -12.38 -18.86 9.18
N TYR A 132 -13.35 -18.03 8.81
CA TYR A 132 -13.20 -16.58 8.76
C TYR A 132 -13.69 -15.99 10.07
N LEU A 133 -12.75 -15.42 10.83
CA LEU A 133 -13.00 -14.74 12.09
C LEU A 133 -12.69 -13.25 11.92
N GLU A 134 -13.15 -12.42 12.84
CA GLU A 134 -12.93 -10.98 12.78
C GLU A 134 -11.43 -10.66 12.87
N GLY A 135 -10.83 -10.20 11.75
CA GLY A 135 -9.41 -9.90 11.64
C GLY A 135 -8.49 -11.12 11.58
N LYS A 136 -9.05 -12.34 11.52
CA LYS A 136 -8.31 -13.60 11.60
C LYS A 136 -8.85 -14.62 10.58
N THR A 137 -7.97 -15.46 10.06
CA THR A 137 -8.38 -16.59 9.23
C THR A 137 -7.67 -17.84 9.72
N VAL A 138 -8.42 -18.90 9.96
CA VAL A 138 -7.87 -20.19 10.39
C VAL A 138 -8.03 -21.17 9.24
N ILE A 139 -6.93 -21.78 8.82
CA ILE A 139 -6.93 -22.83 7.79
C ILE A 139 -6.44 -24.11 8.47
N SER A 140 -7.31 -25.12 8.55
CA SER A 140 -7.02 -26.42 9.15
C SER A 140 -7.05 -27.54 8.11
N GLY A 141 -6.41 -28.66 8.45
CA GLY A 141 -6.33 -29.82 7.56
C GLY A 141 -5.16 -29.75 6.57
N MET A 142 -4.11 -29.00 6.91
CA MET A 142 -2.89 -28.89 6.11
C MET A 142 -2.22 -30.26 5.94
N LYS A 143 -1.81 -30.57 4.72
CA LYS A 143 -1.14 -31.83 4.36
C LYS A 143 0.31 -31.54 4.01
N ILE A 144 1.24 -32.43 4.38
CA ILE A 144 2.64 -32.35 3.95
C ILE A 144 2.64 -32.27 2.42
N GLY A 145 3.32 -31.28 1.83
CA GLY A 145 3.14 -30.96 0.40
C GLY A 145 2.48 -29.61 0.15
N ASP A 146 1.65 -29.14 1.07
CA ASP A 146 0.89 -27.91 0.90
C ASP A 146 1.83 -26.70 0.88
N SER A 147 1.67 -25.86 -0.14
CA SER A 147 2.47 -24.66 -0.32
C SER A 147 1.69 -23.59 -1.07
N GLY A 148 2.15 -22.36 -0.95
CA GLY A 148 1.48 -21.23 -1.59
C GLY A 148 1.97 -19.89 -1.09
N VAL A 149 1.10 -18.90 -1.26
CA VAL A 149 1.33 -17.51 -0.91
C VAL A 149 0.10 -16.98 -0.19
N PHE A 150 0.27 -16.49 1.02
CA PHE A 150 -0.71 -15.60 1.66
C PHE A 150 -0.54 -14.18 1.11
N GLU A 151 -1.63 -13.47 0.93
CA GLU A 151 -1.69 -12.18 0.26
C GLU A 151 -2.32 -11.15 1.18
N LEU A 152 -1.66 -10.01 1.36
CA LEU A 152 -2.31 -8.80 1.86
C LEU A 152 -2.95 -8.10 0.67
N LYS A 153 -4.26 -7.91 0.70
CA LYS A 153 -5.02 -7.26 -0.37
C LYS A 153 -5.62 -5.94 0.08
N TYR A 154 -5.78 -5.03 -0.85
CA TYR A 154 -6.51 -3.78 -0.69
C TYR A 154 -7.68 -3.72 -1.68
N GLN A 155 -8.87 -3.38 -1.20
CA GLN A 155 -10.05 -3.16 -2.03
C GLN A 155 -10.95 -2.09 -1.43
N ASP A 156 -11.36 -1.15 -2.26
CA ASP A 156 -12.31 -0.10 -1.90
C ASP A 156 -13.43 -0.10 -2.94
N GLU A 157 -14.58 -0.67 -2.57
CA GLU A 157 -15.73 -0.81 -3.46
C GLU A 157 -16.33 0.53 -3.89
N SER A 158 -16.08 1.59 -3.10
CA SER A 158 -16.55 2.95 -3.37
C SER A 158 -15.71 3.67 -4.43
N ASP A 159 -14.44 3.28 -4.61
CA ASP A 159 -13.55 3.82 -5.64
C ASP A 159 -13.48 2.86 -6.84
N PRO A 160 -13.99 3.24 -8.03
CA PRO A 160 -13.91 2.42 -9.24
C PRO A 160 -12.51 1.88 -9.59
N LYS A 161 -11.44 2.55 -9.13
CA LYS A 161 -10.04 2.13 -9.36
C LYS A 161 -9.63 0.94 -8.48
N PHE A 162 -10.30 0.75 -7.36
CA PHE A 162 -9.99 -0.25 -6.33
C PHE A 162 -11.15 -1.21 -6.09
N LYS A 163 -12.14 -1.25 -6.99
CA LYS A 163 -13.21 -2.26 -7.00
C LYS A 163 -12.68 -3.67 -7.13
N THR A 164 -11.58 -3.84 -7.88
CA THR A 164 -10.87 -5.12 -7.96
C THR A 164 -9.77 -5.15 -6.91
N PRO A 165 -9.61 -6.26 -6.18
CA PRO A 165 -8.56 -6.40 -5.17
C PRO A 165 -7.17 -6.22 -5.76
N LEU A 166 -6.34 -5.42 -5.10
CA LEU A 166 -4.92 -5.28 -5.41
C LEU A 166 -4.09 -6.04 -4.39
N ILE A 167 -3.13 -6.84 -4.87
CA ILE A 167 -2.15 -7.50 -4.01
C ILE A 167 -1.10 -6.46 -3.59
N VAL A 168 -0.92 -6.31 -2.29
CA VAL A 168 -0.05 -5.33 -1.64
C VAL A 168 1.25 -5.98 -1.16
N LYS A 169 1.14 -7.15 -0.52
CA LYS A 169 2.28 -7.97 -0.06
C LYS A 169 1.95 -9.44 -0.22
N GLU A 170 3.00 -10.24 -0.38
CA GLU A 170 2.93 -11.69 -0.53
C GLU A 170 3.82 -12.35 0.53
N PHE A 171 3.33 -13.44 1.13
CA PHE A 171 4.02 -14.19 2.17
C PHE A 171 3.98 -15.68 1.79
N SER A 172 5.08 -16.19 1.24
CA SER A 172 5.18 -17.60 0.87
C SER A 172 5.12 -18.51 2.10
N PHE A 173 4.53 -19.69 1.93
CA PHE A 173 4.53 -20.74 2.93
C PHE A 173 4.71 -22.11 2.30
N SER A 174 5.21 -23.05 3.11
CA SER A 174 5.34 -24.46 2.80
C SER A 174 5.12 -25.24 4.10
N TYR A 175 4.27 -26.26 4.07
CA TYR A 175 3.94 -27.05 5.26
C TYR A 175 4.64 -28.42 5.20
N GLY A 176 5.43 -28.71 6.24
CA GLY A 176 6.11 -29.99 6.42
C GLY A 176 7.42 -30.16 5.64
N TYR A 177 8.01 -29.07 5.13
CA TYR A 177 9.35 -29.04 4.52
C TYR A 177 10.27 -28.06 5.23
#